data_AF-A0AAV5TX10-F1
#
_entry.id   AF-A0AAV5TX10-F1
#
_cell.length_a   1.000
_cell.length_b   1.000
_cell.length_c   1.000
_cell.angle_alpha   90.00
_cell.angle_beta   90.00
_cell.angle_gamma   90.00
#
_symmetry.space_group_name_H-M   'P 1'
#
loop_
_entity.id
_entity.type
_entity.pdbx_description
1 polymer ?
#
loop_
_entity_poly.entity_id
_entity_poly.type
_entity_poly.pdbx_seq_one_letter_code
_entity_poly.pdbx_strand_id
1 'polypeptide(L)'
;RLEMGDHKKKKKDMNRSRSSSSSSSDSDRGSTFDKRLLEERKKSKKDKKAEKERMKEEETPEEKRSRRLVKKMRKDQKRQDAQCALPDNLEYTNTNNPFNDMNLTQTFKWGKKLEKEGKSSLTDKQVERENRDRIKKNMREMEELKRSREARLAARQDMEVMQRDADRRSHSDWQKKDIEFQLENAKVRSRLRIEQNRAKSIDLLARYINFGDDEKEKKGDDDMELEDPTFYLKGLDENDYEDLIEDIKVYISVTGTRHVRWWKDMAVIVKDELNKYRESRSDRSTVHSAVSKDVSNIFK
;
A
#
# COMPACT_ATOMS: atom_id res chain seq x y z
N ARG A 1 10.44 -77.13 -39.91
CA ARG A 1 10.85 -77.35 -38.50
C ARG A 1 11.21 -76.00 -37.92
N LEU A 2 10.35 -75.44 -37.07
CA LEU A 2 10.65 -74.48 -36.00
C LEU A 2 9.31 -74.26 -35.27
N GLU A 3 9.16 -74.95 -34.14
CA GLU A 3 7.96 -74.96 -33.29
C GLU A 3 7.84 -73.62 -32.53
N MET A 4 6.67 -73.01 -32.58
CA MET A 4 6.31 -71.85 -31.77
C MET A 4 5.92 -72.33 -30.37
N GLY A 5 6.80 -72.10 -29.39
CA GLY A 5 6.57 -72.42 -27.99
C GLY A 5 5.52 -71.51 -27.34
N ASP A 6 4.41 -72.11 -26.92
CA ASP A 6 3.30 -71.45 -26.23
C ASP A 6 3.65 -71.22 -24.74
N HIS A 7 4.03 -69.99 -24.38
CA HIS A 7 4.36 -69.62 -22.99
C HIS A 7 3.10 -69.26 -22.18
N LYS A 8 2.49 -70.32 -21.62
CA LYS A 8 1.37 -70.25 -20.67
C LYS A 8 1.83 -69.63 -19.34
N LYS A 9 1.64 -68.31 -19.15
CA LYS A 9 1.86 -67.62 -17.86
C LYS A 9 0.90 -68.16 -16.78
N LYS A 10 1.42 -69.01 -15.88
CA LYS A 10 0.75 -69.38 -14.62
C LYS A 10 0.55 -68.13 -13.76
N LYS A 11 -0.70 -67.73 -13.54
CA LYS A 11 -1.07 -66.76 -12.49
C LYS A 11 -0.84 -67.44 -11.13
N LYS A 12 0.11 -66.91 -10.34
CA LYS A 12 0.20 -67.19 -8.91
C LYS A 12 -0.93 -66.43 -8.21
N ASP A 13 -1.95 -67.16 -7.76
CA ASP A 13 -2.94 -66.63 -6.81
C ASP A 13 -2.25 -66.45 -5.45
N MET A 14 -1.83 -65.21 -5.17
CA MET A 14 -1.39 -64.80 -3.84
C MET A 14 -2.61 -64.64 -2.94
N ASN A 15 -2.95 -65.71 -2.22
CA ASN A 15 -3.88 -65.66 -1.10
C ASN A 15 -3.31 -64.70 -0.03
N ARG A 16 -3.83 -63.46 -0.01
CA ARG A 16 -3.58 -62.50 1.06
C ARG A 16 -4.36 -62.92 2.30
N SER A 17 -3.75 -63.74 3.15
CA SER A 17 -4.14 -63.84 4.55
C SER A 17 -3.95 -62.46 5.20
N ARG A 18 -5.05 -61.81 5.57
CA ARG A 18 -5.03 -60.64 6.44
C ARG A 18 -4.85 -61.16 7.86
N SER A 19 -3.63 -61.09 8.37
CA SER A 19 -3.36 -61.23 9.80
C SER A 19 -4.00 -60.05 10.53
N SER A 20 -5.09 -60.32 11.23
CA SER A 20 -5.63 -59.44 12.26
C SER A 20 -4.76 -59.61 13.51
N SER A 21 -4.04 -58.55 13.89
CA SER A 21 -3.39 -58.47 15.19
C SER A 21 -4.46 -58.39 16.28
N SER A 22 -4.70 -59.49 16.99
CA SER A 22 -5.50 -59.55 18.20
C SER A 22 -4.63 -59.20 19.40
N SER A 23 -4.85 -58.02 19.99
CA SER A 23 -4.38 -57.70 21.33
C SER A 23 -5.19 -58.52 22.33
N SER A 24 -4.48 -59.32 23.11
CA SER A 24 -4.98 -60.12 24.22
C SER A 24 -5.43 -59.21 25.38
N SER A 25 -6.72 -59.25 25.71
CA SER A 25 -7.21 -58.95 27.06
C SER A 25 -8.52 -59.72 27.29
N ASP A 26 -8.35 -60.79 28.06
CA ASP A 26 -9.27 -61.55 28.89
C ASP A 26 -10.71 -60.98 29.06
N SER A 27 -11.70 -61.74 28.59
CA SER A 27 -13.12 -61.74 29.04
C SER A 27 -13.90 -62.81 28.26
N ASP A 28 -13.99 -64.01 28.82
CA ASP A 28 -14.51 -65.25 28.21
C ASP A 28 -16.07 -65.31 28.06
N ARG A 29 -16.68 -64.18 27.68
CA ARG A 29 -18.11 -64.08 27.30
C ARG A 29 -18.32 -63.52 25.88
N GLY A 30 -17.27 -63.08 25.19
CA GLY A 30 -17.33 -62.43 23.86
C GLY A 30 -17.18 -63.33 22.63
N SER A 31 -16.71 -64.58 22.80
CA SER A 31 -16.38 -65.50 21.69
C SER A 31 -17.57 -65.82 20.77
N THR A 32 -18.77 -65.92 21.32
CA THR A 32 -19.99 -66.22 20.54
C THR A 32 -20.51 -64.98 19.81
N PHE A 33 -20.37 -63.79 20.41
CA PHE A 33 -20.81 -62.52 19.83
C PHE A 33 -19.96 -62.10 18.63
N ASP A 34 -18.63 -62.20 18.73
CA ASP A 34 -17.72 -61.89 17.62
C ASP A 34 -17.88 -62.86 16.44
N LYS A 35 -18.12 -64.14 16.72
CA LYS A 35 -18.44 -65.13 15.67
C LYS A 35 -19.75 -64.77 14.96
N ARG A 36 -20.78 -64.40 15.71
CA ARG A 36 -22.07 -63.94 15.16
C ARG A 36 -21.92 -62.67 14.32
N LEU A 37 -21.13 -61.70 14.77
CA LEU A 37 -20.84 -60.46 14.03
C LEU A 37 -20.08 -60.74 12.72
N LEU A 38 -19.12 -61.67 12.74
CA LEU A 38 -18.38 -62.08 11.55
C LEU A 38 -19.29 -62.80 10.54
N GLU A 39 -20.21 -63.64 11.02
CA GLU A 39 -21.22 -64.31 10.19
C GLU A 39 -22.22 -63.32 9.60
N GLU A 40 -22.71 -62.37 10.39
CA GLU A 40 -23.59 -61.30 9.94
C GLU A 40 -22.90 -60.41 8.89
N ARG A 41 -21.61 -60.10 9.10
CA ARG A 41 -20.79 -59.37 8.11
C ARG A 41 -20.56 -60.19 6.84
N LYS A 42 -20.49 -61.52 6.93
CA LYS A 42 -20.42 -62.42 5.75
C LYS A 42 -21.76 -62.47 5.03
N LYS A 43 -22.88 -62.54 5.75
CA LYS A 43 -24.24 -62.54 5.19
C LYS A 43 -24.56 -61.23 4.49
N SER A 44 -24.35 -60.08 5.15
CA SER A 44 -24.48 -58.75 4.55
C SER A 44 -23.62 -58.56 3.30
N LYS A 45 -22.42 -59.14 3.25
CA LYS A 45 -21.57 -59.12 2.03
C LYS A 45 -22.16 -59.97 0.90
N LYS A 46 -22.74 -61.13 1.21
CA LYS A 46 -23.42 -61.98 0.23
C LYS A 46 -24.67 -61.29 -0.29
N ASP A 47 -25.48 -60.71 0.59
CA ASP A 47 -26.71 -59.99 0.25
C ASP A 47 -26.40 -58.77 -0.64
N LYS A 48 -25.39 -57.96 -0.27
CA LYS A 48 -24.89 -56.85 -1.10
C LYS A 48 -24.30 -57.29 -2.43
N LYS A 49 -23.82 -58.54 -2.54
CA LYS A 49 -23.30 -59.08 -3.79
C LYS A 49 -24.45 -59.52 -4.69
N ALA A 50 -25.41 -60.24 -4.14
CA ALA A 50 -26.63 -60.66 -4.82
C ALA A 50 -27.44 -59.44 -5.30
N GLU A 51 -27.58 -58.40 -4.47
CA GLU A 51 -28.22 -57.14 -4.83
C GLU A 51 -27.54 -56.46 -6.02
N LYS A 52 -26.19 -56.43 -6.02
CA LYS A 52 -25.41 -55.87 -7.14
C LYS A 52 -25.44 -56.73 -8.39
N GLU A 53 -25.78 -58.01 -8.29
CA GLU A 53 -25.96 -58.90 -9.43
C GLU A 53 -27.36 -58.71 -9.99
N ARG A 54 -28.40 -58.64 -9.15
CA ARG A 54 -29.77 -58.31 -9.55
C ARG A 54 -29.86 -56.93 -10.23
N MET A 55 -29.26 -55.90 -9.63
CA MET A 55 -29.13 -54.55 -10.23
C MET A 55 -28.31 -54.52 -11.53
N LYS A 56 -27.50 -55.53 -11.83
CA LYS A 56 -26.73 -55.64 -13.08
C LYS A 56 -27.46 -56.41 -14.17
N GLU A 57 -28.38 -57.29 -13.77
CA GLU A 57 -29.21 -58.10 -14.65
C GLU A 57 -30.42 -57.27 -15.14
N GLU A 58 -30.94 -56.39 -14.30
CA GLU A 58 -31.98 -55.40 -14.63
C GLU A 58 -31.43 -54.19 -15.42
N GLU A 59 -30.11 -54.05 -15.54
CA GLU A 59 -29.43 -52.89 -16.14
C GLU A 59 -29.53 -52.90 -17.68
N THR A 60 -30.06 -51.83 -18.25
CA THR A 60 -30.17 -51.65 -19.71
C THR A 60 -28.78 -51.58 -20.39
N PRO A 61 -28.64 -51.92 -21.68
CA PRO A 61 -27.35 -51.92 -22.37
C PRO A 61 -26.67 -50.53 -22.43
N GLU A 62 -27.45 -49.46 -22.36
CA GLU A 62 -26.99 -48.07 -22.33
C GLU A 62 -26.40 -47.68 -20.96
N GLU A 63 -27.06 -48.09 -19.88
CA GLU A 63 -26.60 -47.88 -18.50
C GLU A 63 -25.33 -48.69 -18.18
N LYS A 64 -25.18 -49.86 -18.79
CA LYS A 64 -23.94 -50.64 -18.74
C LYS A 64 -22.77 -49.90 -19.41
N ARG A 65 -23.02 -49.10 -20.45
CA ARG A 65 -21.99 -48.26 -21.12
C ARG A 65 -21.63 -47.05 -20.26
N SER A 66 -22.60 -46.36 -19.68
CA SER A 66 -22.35 -45.21 -18.79
C SER A 66 -21.54 -45.63 -17.55
N ARG A 67 -21.83 -46.79 -16.94
CA ARG A 67 -21.03 -47.32 -15.83
C ARG A 67 -19.58 -47.63 -16.22
N ARG A 68 -19.35 -48.16 -17.42
CA ARG A 68 -18.00 -48.43 -17.94
C ARG A 68 -17.24 -47.13 -18.18
N LEU A 69 -17.91 -46.11 -18.73
CA LEU A 69 -17.36 -44.77 -18.91
C LEU A 69 -17.00 -44.13 -17.56
N VAL A 70 -17.90 -44.13 -16.58
CA VAL A 70 -17.62 -43.60 -15.23
C VAL A 70 -16.47 -44.35 -14.56
N LYS A 71 -16.41 -45.67 -14.70
CA LYS A 71 -15.30 -46.47 -14.16
C LYS A 71 -13.97 -46.15 -14.85
N LYS A 72 -13.99 -45.85 -16.16
CA LYS A 72 -12.81 -45.41 -16.92
C LYS A 72 -12.37 -44.00 -16.48
N MET A 73 -13.29 -43.04 -16.47
CA MET A 73 -13.05 -41.66 -16.02
C MET A 73 -12.49 -41.63 -14.59
N ARG A 74 -13.08 -42.38 -13.65
CA ARG A 74 -12.58 -42.47 -12.27
C ARG A 74 -11.19 -43.09 -12.19
N LYS A 75 -10.85 -44.02 -13.09
CA LYS A 75 -9.52 -44.65 -13.13
C LYS A 75 -8.48 -43.69 -13.70
N ASP A 76 -8.86 -42.89 -14.70
CA ASP A 76 -7.99 -41.90 -15.33
C ASP A 76 -7.81 -40.67 -14.44
N GLN A 77 -8.87 -40.17 -13.79
CA GLN A 77 -8.78 -39.13 -12.76
C GLN A 77 -7.86 -39.57 -11.61
N LYS A 78 -7.98 -40.81 -11.13
CA LYS A 78 -7.07 -41.33 -10.09
C LYS A 78 -5.61 -41.45 -10.55
N ARG A 79 -5.36 -41.58 -11.86
CA ARG A 79 -3.99 -41.55 -12.43
C ARG A 79 -3.48 -40.11 -12.52
N GLN A 80 -4.34 -39.17 -12.91
CA GLN A 80 -4.03 -37.74 -12.93
C GLN A 80 -3.79 -37.20 -11.52
N ASP A 81 -4.66 -37.49 -10.54
CA ASP A 81 -4.46 -37.09 -9.13
C ASP A 81 -3.15 -37.65 -8.55
N ALA A 82 -2.72 -38.83 -9.01
CA ALA A 82 -1.44 -39.41 -8.61
C ALA A 82 -0.24 -38.70 -9.26
N GLN A 83 -0.40 -38.14 -10.46
CA GLN A 83 0.60 -37.27 -11.10
C GLN A 83 0.57 -35.84 -10.55
N CYS A 84 -0.61 -35.32 -10.21
CA CYS A 84 -0.85 -33.98 -9.67
C CYS A 84 -0.62 -33.88 -8.15
N ALA A 85 -0.20 -34.97 -7.50
CA ALA A 85 0.19 -34.96 -6.09
C ALA A 85 1.55 -34.27 -5.83
N LEU A 86 2.15 -33.69 -6.87
CA LEU A 86 3.38 -32.91 -6.83
C LEU A 86 3.02 -31.42 -6.65
N PRO A 87 3.87 -30.63 -5.98
CA PRO A 87 3.61 -29.20 -5.78
C PRO A 87 3.45 -28.45 -7.11
N ASP A 88 2.47 -27.54 -7.21
CA ASP A 88 2.25 -26.67 -8.38
C ASP A 88 3.45 -25.74 -8.68
N ASN A 89 4.34 -25.54 -7.71
CA ASN A 89 5.57 -24.74 -7.88
C ASN A 89 6.72 -25.51 -8.55
N LEU A 90 6.51 -26.72 -9.08
CA LEU A 90 7.55 -27.41 -9.85
C LEU A 90 7.60 -26.85 -11.28
N GLU A 91 8.67 -26.11 -11.56
CA GLU A 91 8.97 -25.55 -12.88
C GLU A 91 9.23 -26.62 -13.96
N TYR A 92 9.59 -27.85 -13.53
CA TYR A 92 9.93 -28.96 -14.42
C TYR A 92 9.05 -30.17 -14.14
N THR A 93 8.54 -30.77 -15.22
CA THR A 93 7.75 -32.01 -15.21
C THR A 93 8.49 -33.10 -15.98
N ASN A 94 8.11 -34.39 -15.83
CA ASN A 94 8.75 -35.50 -16.57
C ASN A 94 8.76 -35.31 -18.10
N THR A 95 7.85 -34.50 -18.65
CA THR A 95 7.72 -34.24 -20.09
C THR A 95 8.42 -32.96 -20.54
N ASN A 96 8.75 -32.05 -19.62
CA ASN A 96 9.41 -30.78 -19.88
C ASN A 96 10.70 -30.69 -19.06
N ASN A 97 11.53 -31.74 -19.14
CA ASN A 97 12.78 -31.83 -18.42
C ASN A 97 13.96 -31.61 -19.39
N PRO A 98 14.75 -30.52 -19.25
CA PRO A 98 15.87 -30.22 -20.14
C PRO A 98 17.01 -31.24 -20.06
N PHE A 99 17.05 -32.07 -19.00
CA PHE A 99 18.08 -33.10 -18.81
C PHE A 99 17.70 -34.46 -19.38
N ASN A 100 16.57 -34.56 -20.11
CA ASN A 100 16.08 -35.78 -20.74
C ASN A 100 15.95 -36.97 -19.75
N ASP A 101 15.73 -36.69 -18.46
CA ASP A 101 15.48 -37.70 -17.44
C ASP A 101 13.97 -37.99 -17.37
N MET A 102 13.63 -39.25 -17.66
CA MET A 102 12.25 -39.78 -17.73
C MET A 102 11.57 -39.88 -16.36
N ASN A 103 12.32 -39.82 -15.25
CA ASN A 103 11.81 -40.09 -13.91
C ASN A 103 11.99 -38.91 -12.93
N LEU A 104 12.12 -37.68 -13.42
CA LEU A 104 12.37 -36.48 -12.60
C LEU A 104 11.43 -36.32 -11.39
N THR A 105 10.16 -36.67 -11.58
CA THR A 105 9.12 -36.56 -10.54
C THR A 105 9.09 -37.73 -9.56
N GLN A 106 9.88 -38.79 -9.79
CA GLN A 106 9.97 -39.90 -8.86
C GLN A 106 10.80 -39.47 -7.64
N THR A 107 10.25 -39.71 -6.45
CA THR A 107 10.95 -39.35 -5.20
C THR A 107 12.11 -40.31 -4.95
N PHE A 108 13.33 -39.79 -4.90
CA PHE A 108 14.51 -40.54 -4.49
C PHE A 108 14.36 -41.04 -3.04
N LYS A 109 14.71 -42.31 -2.80
CA LYS A 109 14.65 -42.95 -1.49
C LYS A 109 16.05 -43.32 -1.03
N TRP A 110 16.45 -42.79 0.12
CA TRP A 110 17.73 -43.14 0.72
C TRP A 110 17.58 -44.39 1.59
N GLY A 111 17.80 -45.57 0.98
CA GLY A 111 17.62 -46.87 1.64
C GLY A 111 18.36 -46.99 2.98
N LYS A 112 19.66 -46.65 3.02
CA LYS A 112 20.46 -46.67 4.25
C LYS A 112 19.91 -45.74 5.35
N LYS A 113 19.31 -44.61 4.98
CA LYS A 113 18.68 -43.68 5.96
C LYS A 113 17.38 -44.26 6.50
N LEU A 114 16.56 -44.86 5.63
CA LEU A 114 15.33 -45.57 6.03
C LEU A 114 15.63 -46.74 6.97
N GLU A 115 16.70 -47.48 6.71
CA GLU A 115 17.17 -48.58 7.56
C GLU A 115 17.66 -48.07 8.92
N LYS A 116 18.47 -47.00 8.95
CA LYS A 116 18.93 -46.35 10.18
C LYS A 116 17.78 -45.76 11.02
N GLU A 117 16.72 -45.26 10.38
CA GLU A 117 15.50 -44.78 11.05
C GLU A 117 14.56 -45.92 11.51
N GLY A 118 14.91 -47.19 11.29
CA GLY A 118 14.06 -48.34 11.63
C GLY A 118 12.81 -48.45 10.76
N LYS A 119 12.77 -47.75 9.63
CA LYS A 119 11.64 -47.67 8.70
C LYS A 119 11.78 -48.56 7.48
N SER A 120 12.81 -49.41 7.43
CA SER A 120 13.02 -50.40 6.36
C SER A 120 11.82 -51.36 6.19
N SER A 121 11.08 -51.63 7.28
CA SER A 121 9.90 -52.48 7.30
C SER A 121 8.62 -51.80 6.79
N LEU A 122 8.61 -50.47 6.64
CA LEU A 122 7.42 -49.74 6.19
C LEU A 122 7.24 -49.84 4.68
N THR A 123 5.99 -49.93 4.25
CA THR A 123 5.67 -49.94 2.83
C THR A 123 6.05 -48.60 2.20
N ASP A 124 6.61 -48.63 0.99
CA ASP A 124 6.96 -47.47 0.18
C ASP A 124 5.89 -46.36 0.14
N LYS A 125 4.62 -46.76 0.01
CA LYS A 125 3.47 -45.85 0.00
C LYS A 125 3.25 -45.09 1.30
N GLN A 126 3.71 -45.65 2.42
CA GLN A 126 3.59 -45.06 3.74
C GLN A 126 4.68 -44.01 3.97
N VAL A 127 5.90 -44.30 3.51
CA VAL A 127 7.04 -43.38 3.51
C VAL A 127 6.75 -42.15 2.63
N GLU A 128 6.21 -42.35 1.43
CA GLU A 128 5.81 -41.25 0.54
C GLU A 128 4.67 -40.39 1.10
N ARG A 129 3.80 -40.96 1.95
CA ARG A 129 2.74 -40.22 2.63
C ARG A 129 3.32 -39.36 3.75
N GLU A 130 4.16 -39.95 4.61
CA GLU A 130 4.85 -39.20 5.68
C GLU A 130 5.68 -38.04 5.11
N ASN A 131 6.42 -38.26 4.02
CA ASN A 131 7.21 -37.22 3.38
C ASN A 131 6.33 -36.10 2.80
N ARG A 132 5.21 -36.45 2.14
CA ARG A 132 4.24 -35.44 1.66
C ARG A 132 3.65 -34.63 2.80
N ASP A 133 3.30 -35.27 3.91
CA ASP A 133 2.73 -34.58 5.08
C ASP A 133 3.77 -33.67 5.75
N ARG A 134 5.05 -34.08 5.80
CA ARG A 134 6.16 -33.21 6.26
C ARG A 134 6.35 -32.00 5.35
N ILE A 135 6.39 -32.20 4.04
CA ILE A 135 6.54 -31.09 3.08
C ILE A 135 5.36 -30.12 3.20
N LYS A 136 4.12 -30.62 3.31
CA LYS A 136 2.93 -29.78 3.53
C LYS A 136 2.97 -28.99 4.83
N LYS A 137 3.46 -29.59 5.92
CA LYS A 137 3.65 -28.88 7.20
C LYS A 137 4.71 -27.78 7.07
N ASN A 138 5.87 -28.10 6.51
CA ASN A 138 6.93 -27.11 6.28
C ASN A 138 6.45 -25.95 5.39
N MET A 139 5.68 -26.23 4.34
CA MET A 139 5.11 -25.18 3.47
C MET A 139 4.17 -24.25 4.23
N ARG A 140 3.29 -24.82 5.07
CA ARG A 140 2.39 -24.02 5.90
C ARG A 140 3.14 -23.15 6.91
N GLU A 141 4.15 -23.72 7.56
CA GLU A 141 5.03 -22.98 8.49
C GLU A 141 5.77 -21.84 7.76
N MET A 142 6.27 -22.10 6.54
CA MET A 142 6.91 -21.06 5.71
C MET A 142 5.94 -19.95 5.29
N GLU A 143 4.71 -20.29 4.91
CA GLU A 143 3.67 -19.30 4.57
C GLU A 143 3.28 -18.44 5.79
N GLU A 144 3.19 -19.05 6.97
CA GLU A 144 2.88 -18.34 8.20
C GLU A 144 4.03 -17.38 8.60
N LEU A 145 5.28 -17.83 8.47
CA LEU A 145 6.46 -16.98 8.65
C LEU A 145 6.50 -15.83 7.64
N LYS A 146 6.15 -16.08 6.37
CA LYS A 146 6.07 -15.04 5.34
C LYS A 146 4.99 -14.01 5.69
N ARG A 147 3.78 -14.46 6.05
CA ARG A 147 2.68 -13.59 6.47
C ARG A 147 3.04 -12.75 7.70
N SER A 148 3.73 -13.34 8.67
CA SER A 148 4.21 -12.63 9.86
C SER A 148 5.23 -11.53 9.53
N ARG A 149 6.17 -11.82 8.62
CA ARG A 149 7.14 -10.82 8.13
C ARG A 149 6.46 -9.68 7.39
N GLU A 150 5.53 -10.00 6.49
CA GLU A 150 4.75 -9.01 5.73
C GLU A 150 3.92 -8.13 6.66
N ALA A 151 3.23 -8.71 7.65
CA ALA A 151 2.48 -7.97 8.65
C ALA A 151 3.37 -7.02 9.47
N ARG A 152 4.58 -7.47 9.86
CA ARG A 152 5.53 -6.62 10.58
C ARG A 152 6.06 -5.46 9.73
N LEU A 153 6.32 -5.71 8.45
CA LEU A 153 6.76 -4.66 7.52
C LEU A 153 5.65 -3.65 7.24
N ALA A 154 4.41 -4.12 7.03
CA ALA A 154 3.24 -3.28 6.86
C ALA A 154 3.00 -2.41 8.10
N ALA A 155 3.03 -2.99 9.31
CA ALA A 155 2.89 -2.24 10.55
C ALA A 155 3.98 -1.18 10.73
N ARG A 156 5.23 -1.47 10.32
CA ARG A 156 6.32 -0.47 10.35
C ARG A 156 6.08 0.67 9.36
N GLN A 157 5.63 0.35 8.14
CA GLN A 157 5.29 1.35 7.13
C GLN A 157 4.12 2.22 7.57
N ASP A 158 3.05 1.63 8.12
CA ASP A 158 1.90 2.37 8.63
C ASP A 158 2.29 3.35 9.75
N MET A 159 3.14 2.91 10.69
CA MET A 159 3.68 3.79 11.74
C MET A 159 4.52 4.94 11.16
N GLU A 160 5.33 4.67 10.14
CA GLU A 160 6.16 5.67 9.47
C GLU A 160 5.32 6.69 8.68
N VAL A 161 4.25 6.23 8.03
CA VAL A 161 3.28 7.11 7.35
C VAL A 161 2.55 7.98 8.37
N MET A 162 2.08 7.40 9.48
CA MET A 162 1.46 8.17 10.55
C MET A 162 2.41 9.22 11.14
N GLN A 163 3.69 8.89 11.32
CA GLN A 163 4.69 9.83 11.80
C GLN A 163 4.90 10.98 10.80
N ARG A 164 5.08 10.68 9.51
CA ARG A 164 5.19 11.72 8.46
C ARG A 164 3.96 12.63 8.41
N ASP A 165 2.77 12.06 8.57
CA ASP A 165 1.53 12.83 8.57
C ASP A 165 1.42 13.72 9.80
N ALA A 166 1.84 13.23 10.98
CA ALA A 166 1.91 14.02 12.20
C ALA A 166 2.92 15.17 12.06
N ASP A 167 4.11 14.90 11.51
CA ASP A 167 5.15 15.91 11.27
C ASP A 167 4.65 16.98 10.29
N ARG A 168 3.96 16.58 9.21
CA ARG A 168 3.37 17.53 8.23
C ARG A 168 2.31 18.43 8.87
N ARG A 169 1.45 17.88 9.73
CA ARG A 169 0.45 18.67 10.48
C ARG A 169 1.13 19.65 11.43
N SER A 170 2.10 19.18 12.21
CA SER A 170 2.89 20.01 13.13
C SER A 170 3.60 21.15 12.40
N HIS A 171 4.20 20.88 11.23
CA HIS A 171 4.83 21.91 10.40
C HIS A 171 3.83 22.96 9.89
N SER A 172 2.65 22.53 9.43
CA SER A 172 1.59 23.45 9.01
C SER A 172 1.15 24.37 10.16
N ASP A 173 0.95 23.81 11.35
CA ASP A 173 0.54 24.60 12.52
C ASP A 173 1.66 25.54 12.99
N TRP A 174 2.91 25.12 12.86
CA TRP A 174 4.07 25.99 13.11
C TRP A 174 4.13 27.16 12.13
N GLN A 175 3.93 26.92 10.83
CA GLN A 175 3.89 27.98 9.82
C GLN A 175 2.78 29.01 10.10
N LYS A 176 1.59 28.57 10.52
CA LYS A 176 0.51 29.48 10.90
C LYS A 176 0.89 30.36 12.09
N LYS A 177 1.47 29.76 13.13
CA LYS A 177 1.95 30.49 14.32
C LYS A 177 3.09 31.45 13.96
N ASP A 178 3.98 31.06 13.06
CA ASP A 178 5.07 31.91 12.59
C ASP A 178 4.53 33.14 11.84
N ILE A 179 3.56 32.96 10.94
CA ILE A 179 2.89 34.08 10.24
C ILE A 179 2.19 35.01 11.23
N GLU A 180 1.47 34.46 12.22
CA GLU A 180 0.81 35.23 13.27
C GLU A 180 1.82 36.01 14.12
N PHE A 181 2.93 35.38 14.49
CA PHE A 181 4.02 36.04 15.21
C PHE A 181 4.69 37.14 14.39
N GLN A 182 4.95 36.91 13.11
CA GLN A 182 5.49 37.93 12.20
C GLN A 182 4.54 39.12 12.09
N LEU A 183 3.24 38.87 11.97
CA LEU A 183 2.22 39.91 11.95
C LEU A 183 2.21 40.73 13.25
N GLU A 184 2.24 40.07 14.40
CA GLU A 184 2.24 40.74 15.70
C GLU A 184 3.53 41.56 15.90
N ASN A 185 4.69 41.01 15.52
CA ASN A 185 5.94 41.77 15.52
C ASN A 185 5.89 42.97 14.58
N ALA A 186 5.28 42.84 13.39
CA ALA A 186 5.13 43.95 12.46
C ALA A 186 4.31 45.09 13.08
N LYS A 187 3.19 44.76 13.75
CA LYS A 187 2.36 45.73 14.50
C LYS A 187 3.14 46.41 15.62
N VAL A 188 3.82 45.64 16.47
CA VAL A 188 4.61 46.18 17.59
C VAL A 188 5.75 47.08 17.08
N ARG A 189 6.47 46.64 16.04
CA ARG A 189 7.54 47.44 15.40
C ARG A 189 6.99 48.71 14.74
N SER A 190 5.77 48.65 14.20
CA SER A 190 5.10 49.80 13.60
C SER A 190 4.77 50.84 14.67
N ARG A 191 4.14 50.41 15.78
CA ARG A 191 3.85 51.26 16.94
C ARG A 191 5.11 51.94 17.50
N LEU A 192 6.19 51.17 17.70
CA LEU A 192 7.45 51.71 18.21
C LEU A 192 8.10 52.70 17.23
N ARG A 193 8.04 52.45 15.91
CA ARG A 193 8.56 53.38 14.89
C ARG A 193 7.81 54.72 14.90
N ILE A 194 6.51 54.70 15.12
CA ILE A 194 5.68 55.90 15.25
C ILE A 194 6.10 56.69 16.49
N GLU A 195 6.21 56.03 17.65
CA GLU A 195 6.64 56.66 18.91
C GLU A 195 8.04 57.28 18.81
N GLN A 196 8.95 56.66 18.04
CA GLN A 196 10.31 57.13 17.82
C GLN A 196 10.44 58.19 16.71
N ASN A 197 9.33 58.72 16.15
CA ASN A 197 9.31 59.66 15.02
C ASN A 197 10.06 59.17 13.77
N ARG A 198 10.20 57.85 13.61
CA ARG A 198 10.82 57.19 12.44
C ARG A 198 9.79 56.29 11.75
N ALA A 199 8.56 56.77 11.65
CA ALA A 199 7.47 56.06 11.01
C ALA A 199 7.75 55.91 9.51
N LYS A 200 7.52 54.72 8.96
CA LYS A 200 7.41 54.58 7.51
C LYS A 200 6.02 55.04 7.04
N SER A 201 5.90 55.39 5.77
CA SER A 201 4.61 55.71 5.12
C SER A 201 3.56 54.62 5.35
N ILE A 202 3.95 53.34 5.31
CA ILE A 202 3.05 52.21 5.59
C ILE A 202 2.54 52.20 7.04
N ASP A 203 3.37 52.59 8.01
CA ASP A 203 3.01 52.62 9.43
C ASP A 203 1.95 53.71 9.69
N LEU A 204 2.13 54.87 9.06
CA LEU A 204 1.19 56.00 9.12
C LEU A 204 -0.12 55.66 8.41
N LEU A 205 -0.07 55.00 7.26
CA LEU A 205 -1.25 54.52 6.54
C LEU A 205 -2.03 53.48 7.36
N ALA A 206 -1.35 52.50 7.94
CA ALA A 206 -1.98 51.49 8.80
C ALA A 206 -2.67 52.10 10.03
N ARG A 207 -2.17 53.23 10.55
CA ARG A 207 -2.80 54.00 11.64
C ARG A 207 -4.21 54.47 11.27
N TYR A 208 -4.48 54.91 10.04
CA TYR A 208 -5.82 55.33 9.62
C TYR A 208 -6.86 54.21 9.70
N ILE A 209 -6.46 52.98 9.39
CA ILE A 209 -7.34 51.82 9.47
C ILE A 209 -7.61 51.45 10.93
N ASN A 210 -6.55 51.38 11.74
CA ASN A 210 -6.67 51.01 13.15
C ASN A 210 -7.50 52.04 13.93
N PHE A 211 -7.33 53.33 13.62
CA PHE A 211 -8.13 54.42 14.19
C PHE A 211 -9.62 54.33 13.81
N GLY A 212 -9.94 53.78 12.64
CA GLY A 212 -11.31 53.55 12.18
C GLY A 212 -12.00 52.31 12.77
N ASP A 213 -11.24 51.28 13.14
CA ASP A 213 -11.79 50.01 13.65
C ASP A 213 -11.89 49.94 15.19
N ASP A 214 -11.00 50.60 15.93
CA ASP A 214 -10.94 50.51 17.40
C ASP A 214 -11.55 51.74 18.10
N GLU A 215 -12.87 51.74 18.29
CA GLU A 215 -13.58 52.65 19.22
C GLU A 215 -12.99 52.65 20.66
N LYS A 216 -12.22 51.61 21.03
CA LYS A 216 -11.64 51.42 22.35
C LYS A 216 -10.23 52.01 22.54
N GLU A 217 -9.45 52.25 21.48
CA GLU A 217 -8.15 52.93 21.58
C GLU A 217 -8.27 54.46 21.52
N LYS A 218 -9.48 55.02 21.38
CA LYS A 218 -9.77 56.47 21.48
C LYS A 218 -9.45 57.12 22.85
N LYS A 219 -8.92 56.38 23.83
CA LYS A 219 -8.78 56.84 25.23
C LYS A 219 -7.34 57.02 25.72
N GLY A 220 -6.32 56.90 24.88
CA GLY A 220 -4.93 57.12 25.30
C GLY A 220 -4.12 57.93 24.31
N ASP A 221 -3.87 59.19 24.65
CA ASP A 221 -2.66 59.98 24.31
C ASP A 221 -2.27 60.21 22.84
N ASP A 222 -3.22 60.32 21.90
CA ASP A 222 -2.87 60.63 20.51
C ASP A 222 -3.71 61.77 19.91
N ASP A 223 -3.57 62.97 20.48
CA ASP A 223 -4.02 64.25 19.90
C ASP A 223 -3.11 64.71 18.72
N MET A 224 -2.62 63.78 17.90
CA MET A 224 -1.95 64.13 16.64
C MET A 224 -3.02 64.33 15.56
N GLU A 225 -3.10 65.53 14.99
CA GLU A 225 -3.89 65.82 13.79
C GLU A 225 -3.55 64.77 12.71
N LEU A 226 -4.50 63.89 12.41
CA LEU A 226 -4.39 63.02 11.26
C LEU A 226 -4.41 63.91 10.01
N GLU A 227 -3.23 64.09 9.41
CA GLU A 227 -3.07 64.82 8.14
C GLU A 227 -3.80 64.07 7.00
N ASP A 228 -3.80 64.59 5.78
CA ASP A 228 -4.30 63.83 4.63
C ASP A 228 -3.40 62.60 4.36
N PRO A 229 -3.92 61.36 4.22
CA PRO A 229 -3.14 60.18 3.85
C PRO A 229 -2.24 60.37 2.62
N THR A 230 -2.67 61.23 1.69
CA THR A 230 -1.91 61.56 0.48
C THR A 230 -0.72 62.48 0.74
N PHE A 231 -0.69 63.18 1.87
CA PHE A 231 0.43 64.02 2.28
C PHE A 231 1.67 63.18 2.60
N TYR A 232 1.47 62.04 3.29
CA TYR A 232 2.56 61.10 3.62
C TYR A 232 3.11 60.34 2.42
N LEU A 233 2.46 60.44 1.26
CA LEU A 233 2.94 59.87 0.01
C LEU A 233 3.84 60.84 -0.76
N LYS A 234 3.88 62.13 -0.40
CA LYS A 234 4.65 63.14 -1.13
C LYS A 234 6.11 63.14 -0.67
N GLY A 235 7.04 62.98 -1.61
CA GLY A 235 8.48 63.14 -1.37
C GLY A 235 9.24 61.87 -0.97
N LEU A 236 8.65 60.69 -1.19
CA LEU A 236 9.35 59.40 -1.02
C LEU A 236 10.37 59.15 -2.15
N ASP A 237 11.35 58.30 -1.88
CA ASP A 237 12.29 57.80 -2.90
C ASP A 237 11.64 56.70 -3.76
N GLU A 238 12.21 56.44 -4.94
CA GLU A 238 11.72 55.40 -5.86
C GLU A 238 11.66 54.02 -5.19
N ASN A 239 12.69 53.67 -4.40
CA ASN A 239 12.74 52.41 -3.66
C ASN A 239 11.65 52.33 -2.58
N ASP A 240 11.39 53.44 -1.88
CA ASP A 240 10.39 53.48 -0.80
C ASP A 240 8.97 53.35 -1.36
N TYR A 241 8.70 53.86 -2.57
CA TYR A 241 7.41 53.65 -3.25
C TYR A 241 7.23 52.19 -3.70
N GLU A 242 8.29 51.53 -4.21
CA GLU A 242 8.25 50.11 -4.58
C GLU A 242 8.02 49.22 -3.36
N ASP A 243 8.77 49.45 -2.28
CA ASP A 243 8.59 48.79 -0.99
C ASP A 243 7.16 48.99 -0.46
N LEU A 244 6.63 50.22 -0.52
CA LEU A 244 5.28 50.53 -0.07
C LEU A 244 4.21 49.76 -0.89
N ILE A 245 4.41 49.58 -2.19
CA ILE A 245 3.48 48.81 -3.03
C ILE A 245 3.48 47.33 -2.61
N GLU A 246 4.64 46.74 -2.34
CA GLU A 246 4.72 45.35 -1.88
C GLU A 246 4.14 45.19 -0.47
N ASP A 247 4.45 46.11 0.44
CA ASP A 247 3.89 46.14 1.79
C ASP A 247 2.36 46.22 1.75
N ILE A 248 1.78 47.10 0.92
CA ILE A 248 0.33 47.21 0.75
C ILE A 248 -0.29 45.89 0.27
N LYS A 249 0.37 45.14 -0.63
CA LYS A 249 -0.13 43.81 -1.05
C LYS A 249 -0.13 42.81 0.11
N VAL A 250 0.91 42.82 0.94
CA VAL A 250 0.97 41.99 2.14
C VAL A 250 -0.21 42.35 3.06
N TYR A 251 -0.43 43.64 3.32
CA TYR A 251 -1.57 44.11 4.12
C TYR A 251 -2.92 43.72 3.53
N ILE A 252 -3.11 43.74 2.21
CA ILE A 252 -4.34 43.27 1.56
C ILE A 252 -4.59 41.78 1.82
N SER A 253 -3.54 40.96 1.84
CA SER A 253 -3.69 39.52 2.11
C SER A 253 -4.00 39.24 3.59
N VAL A 254 -3.58 40.14 4.48
CA VAL A 254 -3.71 39.99 5.94
C VAL A 254 -4.99 40.63 6.50
N THR A 255 -5.42 41.81 6.02
CA THR A 255 -6.48 42.63 6.67
C THR A 255 -7.93 42.19 6.42
N GLY A 256 -8.16 40.99 5.87
CA GLY A 256 -9.51 40.48 5.60
C GLY A 256 -10.30 41.37 4.64
N THR A 257 -11.59 41.09 4.39
CA THR A 257 -12.37 41.76 3.32
C THR A 257 -12.78 43.20 3.61
N ARG A 258 -12.67 43.67 4.85
CA ARG A 258 -13.21 44.96 5.30
C ARG A 258 -12.43 46.15 4.72
N HIS A 259 -11.11 46.11 4.77
CA HIS A 259 -10.24 47.23 4.39
C HIS A 259 -9.54 47.06 3.05
N VAL A 260 -9.87 45.99 2.31
CA VAL A 260 -9.27 45.71 0.99
C VAL A 260 -9.52 46.85 0.02
N ARG A 261 -10.71 47.48 0.06
CA ARG A 261 -11.03 48.57 -0.86
C ARG A 261 -10.12 49.77 -0.62
N TRP A 262 -9.94 50.15 0.64
CA TRP A 262 -9.07 51.26 1.02
C TRP A 262 -7.61 51.01 0.62
N TRP A 263 -7.07 49.82 0.92
CA TRP A 263 -5.70 49.48 0.52
C TRP A 263 -5.52 49.42 -0.99
N LYS A 264 -6.53 48.95 -1.74
CA LYS A 264 -6.50 48.98 -3.21
C LYS A 264 -6.49 50.41 -3.75
N ASP A 265 -7.31 51.29 -3.18
CA ASP A 265 -7.38 52.69 -3.59
C ASP A 265 -6.05 53.40 -3.26
N MET A 266 -5.46 53.15 -2.09
CA MET A 266 -4.11 53.61 -1.74
C MET A 266 -3.03 53.05 -2.68
N ALA A 267 -3.08 51.76 -3.05
CA ALA A 267 -2.14 51.17 -3.99
C ALA A 267 -2.20 51.82 -5.39
N VAL A 268 -3.38 52.27 -5.83
CA VAL A 268 -3.53 53.00 -7.08
C VAL A 268 -2.89 54.39 -6.97
N ILE A 269 -3.13 55.10 -5.88
CA ILE A 269 -2.54 56.43 -5.64
C ILE A 269 -1.00 56.33 -5.57
N VAL A 270 -0.46 55.38 -4.81
CA VAL A 270 1.00 55.16 -4.70
C VAL A 270 1.63 54.85 -6.06
N LYS A 271 0.96 54.04 -6.90
CA LYS A 271 1.44 53.78 -8.26
C LYS A 271 1.40 55.01 -9.16
N ASP A 272 0.37 55.84 -9.02
CA ASP A 272 0.25 57.10 -9.77
C ASP A 272 1.35 58.09 -9.35
N GLU A 273 1.62 58.21 -8.05
CA GLU A 273 2.73 59.05 -7.54
C GLU A 273 4.10 58.52 -7.95
N LEU A 274 4.32 57.20 -7.97
CA LEU A 274 5.54 56.60 -8.53
C LEU A 274 5.70 56.91 -10.03
N ASN A 275 4.62 56.82 -10.79
CA ASN A 275 4.64 57.17 -12.22
C ASN A 275 4.93 58.65 -12.44
N LYS A 276 4.32 59.55 -11.65
CA LYS A 276 4.62 60.98 -11.65
C LYS A 276 6.07 61.27 -11.27
N TYR A 277 6.60 60.56 -10.27
CA TYR A 277 8.02 60.67 -9.89
C TYR A 277 8.94 60.27 -11.06
N ARG A 278 8.64 59.15 -11.72
CA ARG A 278 9.38 58.68 -12.91
C ARG A 278 9.27 59.66 -14.09
N GLU A 279 8.08 60.17 -14.37
CA GLU A 279 7.83 61.14 -15.44
C GLU A 279 8.58 62.46 -15.17
N SER A 280 8.52 62.97 -13.93
CA SER A 280 9.24 64.20 -13.54
C SER A 280 10.76 64.07 -13.65
N ARG A 281 11.30 62.87 -13.38
CA ARG A 281 12.72 62.56 -13.57
C ARG A 281 13.07 62.45 -15.05
N SER A 282 12.18 61.86 -15.84
CA SER A 282 12.29 61.78 -17.30
C SER A 282 12.27 63.16 -17.95
N ASP A 283 11.32 64.03 -17.60
CA ASP A 283 11.21 65.40 -18.12
C ASP A 283 12.41 66.25 -17.75
N ARG A 284 12.88 66.16 -16.50
CA ARG A 284 14.11 66.85 -16.08
C ARG A 284 15.32 66.31 -16.84
N SER A 285 15.42 64.99 -17.07
CA SER A 285 16.51 64.42 -17.86
C SER A 285 16.45 64.82 -19.34
N THR A 286 15.24 64.99 -19.89
CA THR A 286 15.01 65.36 -21.29
C THR A 286 15.34 66.83 -21.53
N VAL A 287 14.89 67.73 -20.63
CA VAL A 287 15.26 69.15 -20.66
C VAL A 287 16.76 69.32 -20.43
N HIS A 288 17.35 68.63 -19.45
CA HIS A 288 18.79 68.71 -19.20
C HIS A 288 19.61 68.13 -20.36
N SER A 289 19.09 67.14 -21.09
CA SER A 289 19.71 66.61 -22.32
C SER A 289 19.61 67.58 -23.49
N ALA A 290 18.45 68.21 -23.70
CA ALA A 290 18.25 69.20 -24.77
C ALA A 290 19.12 70.45 -24.55
N VAL A 291 19.11 71.00 -23.34
CA VAL A 291 19.94 72.16 -22.98
C VAL A 291 21.42 71.80 -22.99
N SER A 292 21.81 70.60 -22.55
CA SER A 292 23.21 70.13 -22.65
C SER A 292 23.68 69.97 -24.09
N LYS A 293 22.80 69.55 -25.02
CA LYS A 293 23.11 69.48 -26.46
C LYS A 293 23.29 70.87 -27.04
N ASP A 294 22.42 71.81 -26.70
CA ASP A 294 22.52 73.20 -27.16
C ASP A 294 23.77 73.89 -26.63
N VAL A 295 24.10 73.70 -25.34
CA VAL A 295 25.35 74.21 -24.76
C VAL A 295 26.57 73.58 -25.45
N SER A 296 26.55 72.28 -25.73
CA SER A 296 27.65 71.61 -26.45
C SER A 296 27.81 72.09 -27.89
N ASN A 297 26.73 72.55 -28.52
CA ASN A 297 26.74 73.11 -29.87
C ASN A 297 27.22 74.58 -29.90
N ILE A 298 27.06 75.34 -28.82
CA ILE A 298 27.55 76.72 -28.69
C ILE A 298 29.08 76.77 -28.49
N PHE A 299 29.66 75.71 -27.90
CA PHE A 299 31.10 75.59 -27.65
C PHE A 299 31.88 74.87 -28.78
N LYS A 300 31.29 74.69 -29.96
CA LYS A 300 31.94 74.23 -31.20
C LYS A 300 32.04 75.35 -32.21
#